data_AF-A0A8T6IRS8-F1
#
_entry.id   AF-A0A8T6IRS8-F1
#
_cell.length_a   1.000
_cell.length_b   1.000
_cell.length_c   1.000
_cell.angle_alpha   90.00
_cell.angle_beta   90.00
_cell.angle_gamma   90.00
#
_symmetry.space_group_name_H-M   'P 1'
#
loop_
_entity.id
_entity.type
_entity.pdbx_description
1 polymer ?
#
loop_
_entity_poly.entity_id
_entity_poly.type
_entity_poly.pdbx_seq_one_letter_code
_entity_poly.pdbx_strand_id
1 'polypeptide(L)'
;MRIKPFVFILLAAAMSVFGQDVVQPGLQQHSWDVFTRRNAENPAQTDLIFINLLSGERKTIGAVGEHFTLTNGGVIYLDRQASQVKLAKADGIVRDHPFIHATSDARHVDWVLSQDGNQIVWTISRIV
;
A
#
# COMPACT_ATOMS: atom_id res chain seq x y z
N MET A 1 -37.32 10.52 72.51
CA MET A 1 -37.12 9.32 71.68
C MET A 1 -37.74 9.59 70.30
N ARG A 2 -37.01 9.23 69.22
CA ARG A 2 -37.37 9.24 67.78
C ARG A 2 -36.89 10.40 66.88
N ILE A 3 -35.70 10.13 66.30
CA ILE A 3 -35.28 10.13 64.88
C ILE A 3 -35.33 11.46 64.10
N LYS A 4 -34.14 12.00 63.83
CA LYS A 4 -33.85 12.98 62.75
C LYS A 4 -33.67 12.22 61.42
N PRO A 5 -34.20 12.70 60.29
CA PRO A 5 -33.80 12.19 58.99
C PRO A 5 -32.43 12.76 58.61
N PHE A 6 -31.47 11.86 58.45
CA PHE A 6 -30.13 12.12 57.93
C PHE A 6 -30.25 12.21 56.40
N VAL A 7 -30.11 13.40 55.83
CA VAL A 7 -30.08 13.58 54.37
C VAL A 7 -28.66 13.25 53.89
N PHE A 8 -28.53 12.14 53.18
CA PHE A 8 -27.34 11.80 52.41
C PHE A 8 -27.28 12.71 51.17
N ILE A 9 -26.34 13.65 51.16
CA ILE A 9 -25.99 14.41 49.95
C ILE A 9 -25.17 13.46 49.06
N LEU A 10 -25.76 13.05 47.94
CA LEU A 10 -25.10 12.28 46.89
C LEU A 10 -24.11 13.20 46.15
N LEU A 11 -22.83 12.86 46.24
CA LEU A 11 -21.72 13.50 45.55
C LEU A 11 -21.80 13.12 44.06
N ALA A 12 -22.36 13.98 43.21
CA ALA A 12 -22.33 13.81 41.76
C ALA A 12 -20.90 14.06 41.28
N ALA A 13 -20.14 12.98 41.05
CA ALA A 13 -18.84 13.03 40.41
C ALA A 13 -19.01 13.62 39.01
N ALA A 14 -18.43 14.80 38.79
CA ALA A 14 -18.21 15.35 37.45
C ALA A 14 -17.25 14.40 36.72
N MET A 15 -17.80 13.48 35.94
CA MET A 15 -17.00 12.70 35.00
C MET A 15 -16.52 13.66 33.90
N SER A 16 -15.25 14.02 33.98
CA SER A 16 -14.50 14.60 32.88
C SER A 16 -14.68 13.69 31.67
N VAL A 17 -15.49 14.14 30.71
CA VAL A 17 -15.53 13.59 29.36
C VAL A 17 -14.19 13.97 28.73
N PHE A 18 -13.15 13.19 29.02
CA PHE A 18 -11.93 13.22 28.23
C PHE A 18 -12.32 12.84 26.81
N GLY A 19 -12.03 13.76 25.89
CA GLY A 19 -12.31 13.61 24.46
C GLY A 19 -11.86 12.23 24.01
N GLN A 20 -12.81 11.39 23.65
CA GLN A 20 -12.52 10.25 22.82
C GLN A 20 -12.14 10.85 21.46
N ASP A 21 -10.85 10.87 21.16
CA ASP A 21 -10.38 10.95 19.79
C ASP A 21 -11.05 9.80 19.04
N VAL A 22 -12.18 10.12 18.38
CA VAL A 22 -12.80 9.23 17.43
C VAL A 22 -11.79 9.12 16.30
N VAL A 23 -10.95 8.08 16.36
CA VAL A 23 -10.13 7.67 15.23
C VAL A 23 -11.10 7.40 14.10
N GLN A 24 -11.25 8.38 13.19
CA GLN A 24 -12.11 8.28 12.02
C GLN A 24 -11.63 7.09 11.18
N PRO A 25 -12.40 5.99 11.10
CA PRO A 25 -12.05 4.85 10.28
C PRO A 25 -12.29 5.25 8.83
N GLY A 26 -11.31 5.90 8.23
CA GLY A 26 -11.43 6.46 6.87
C GLY A 26 -10.21 7.22 6.38
N LEU A 27 -9.35 7.71 7.28
CA LEU A 27 -8.11 8.42 6.91
C LEU A 27 -6.89 7.50 6.74
N GLN A 28 -7.04 6.18 6.88
CA GLN A 28 -5.95 5.23 6.63
C GLN A 28 -5.69 4.96 5.14
N GLN A 29 -6.26 5.75 4.22
CA GLN A 29 -5.81 5.79 2.84
C GLN A 29 -4.53 6.64 2.77
N HIS A 30 -3.44 6.07 3.26
CA HIS A 30 -2.13 6.71 3.25
C HIS A 30 -1.79 7.00 1.79
N SER A 31 -1.77 8.28 1.44
CA SER A 31 -1.40 8.72 0.10
C SER A 31 0.12 8.59 0.00
N TRP A 32 0.59 7.69 -0.85
CA TRP A 32 2.01 7.49 -1.11
C TRP A 32 2.34 8.08 -2.47
N ASP A 33 3.39 8.88 -2.54
CA ASP A 33 4.03 9.19 -3.81
C ASP A 33 5.08 8.13 -4.13
N VAL A 34 5.21 7.81 -5.41
CA VAL A 34 6.15 6.80 -5.89
C VAL A 34 7.05 7.37 -6.97
N PHE A 35 8.34 7.23 -6.77
CA PHE A 35 9.37 7.65 -7.72
C PHE A 35 10.21 6.45 -8.15
N THR A 36 10.64 6.46 -9.40
CA THR A 36 11.61 5.50 -9.91
C THR A 36 12.96 6.18 -10.07
N ARG A 37 14.03 5.50 -9.66
CA ARG A 37 15.40 5.95 -9.90
C ARG A 37 16.23 4.80 -10.44
N ARG A 38 16.91 4.99 -11.57
CA ARG A 38 17.89 4.01 -12.04
C ARG A 38 19.02 3.90 -11.01
N ASN A 39 19.38 2.67 -10.62
CA ASN A 39 20.45 2.46 -9.67
C ASN A 39 21.81 2.65 -10.38
N ALA A 40 22.69 3.48 -9.80
CA ALA A 40 23.97 3.84 -10.40
C ALA A 40 25.02 2.72 -10.28
N GLU A 41 24.94 1.90 -9.23
CA GLU A 41 25.84 0.78 -8.97
C GLU A 41 25.41 -0.47 -9.74
N ASN A 42 24.09 -0.65 -9.93
CA ASN A 42 23.51 -1.74 -10.69
C ASN A 42 22.53 -1.22 -11.74
N PRO A 43 22.97 -0.99 -12.99
CA PRO A 43 22.11 -0.47 -14.06
C PRO A 43 20.92 -1.35 -14.43
N ALA A 44 20.93 -2.64 -14.06
CA ALA A 44 19.80 -3.54 -14.27
C ALA A 44 18.69 -3.36 -13.23
N GLN A 45 18.99 -2.69 -12.11
CA GLN A 45 18.08 -2.42 -11.01
C GLN A 45 17.52 -1.00 -11.10
N THR A 46 16.23 -0.88 -10.80
CA THR A 46 15.52 0.37 -10.59
C THR A 46 15.07 0.41 -9.13
N ASP A 47 15.39 1.51 -8.45
CA ASP A 47 14.89 1.78 -7.12
C ASP A 47 13.45 2.32 -7.22
N LEU A 48 12.51 1.65 -6.55
CA LEU A 48 11.16 2.12 -6.29
C LEU A 48 11.16 2.83 -4.94
N ILE A 49 10.90 4.13 -4.95
CA ILE A 49 10.95 4.99 -3.76
C ILE A 49 9.53 5.39 -3.40
N PHE A 50 9.04 4.88 -2.28
CA PHE A 50 7.73 5.20 -1.70
C PHE A 50 7.91 6.27 -0.62
N ILE A 51 7.14 7.34 -0.70
CA ILE A 51 7.15 8.42 0.29
C ILE A 51 5.75 8.56 0.87
N ASN A 52 5.65 8.41 2.19
CA ASN A 52 4.42 8.64 2.93
C ASN A 52 4.16 10.15 2.97
N LEU A 53 3.07 10.62 2.35
CA LEU A 53 2.80 12.07 2.27
C LEU A 53 2.39 12.69 3.62
N LEU A 54 2.02 11.88 4.61
CA LEU A 54 1.66 12.36 5.93
C LEU A 54 2.87 12.41 6.88
N SER A 55 3.66 11.33 6.94
CA SER A 55 4.78 11.21 7.88
C SER A 55 6.14 11.63 7.30
N GLY A 56 6.26 11.69 5.97
CA GLY A 56 7.54 11.83 5.27
C GLY A 56 8.41 10.57 5.31
N GLU A 57 7.91 9.46 5.86
CA GLU A 57 8.64 8.19 5.87
C GLU A 57 8.93 7.74 4.43
N ARG A 58 10.17 7.31 4.20
CA ARG A 58 10.62 6.80 2.91
C ARG A 58 10.95 5.31 2.99
N LYS A 59 10.41 4.53 2.05
CA LYS A 59 10.88 3.17 1.75
C LYS A 59 11.47 3.10 0.35
N THR A 60 12.54 2.32 0.21
CA THR A 60 13.17 2.07 -1.09
C THR A 60 13.23 0.56 -1.33
N ILE A 61 12.75 0.13 -2.48
CA ILE A 61 12.77 -1.27 -2.92
C ILE A 61 13.60 -1.35 -4.21
N GLY A 62 14.58 -2.24 -4.24
CA GLY A 62 15.31 -2.55 -5.47
C GLY A 62 14.54 -3.54 -6.34
N ALA A 63 14.28 -3.18 -7.60
CA ALA A 63 13.58 -4.04 -8.55
C ALA A 63 14.43 -4.25 -9.82
N VAL A 64 14.70 -5.50 -10.18
CA VAL A 64 15.36 -5.86 -11.45
C VAL A 64 14.28 -6.15 -12.49
N GLY A 65 13.65 -5.09 -12.99
CA GLY A 65 12.45 -5.23 -13.80
C GLY A 65 12.23 -4.11 -14.81
N GLU A 66 11.07 -4.18 -15.46
CA GLU A 66 10.59 -3.21 -16.45
C GLU A 66 9.07 -3.03 -16.37
N HIS A 67 8.54 -2.11 -17.17
CA HIS A 67 7.10 -1.81 -17.28
C HIS A 67 6.45 -1.34 -15.96
N PHE A 68 7.18 -0.60 -15.13
CA PHE A 68 6.68 -0.10 -13.85
C PHE A 68 5.38 0.70 -14.00
N THR A 69 4.33 0.26 -13.31
CA THR A 69 3.01 0.88 -13.36
C THR A 69 2.45 1.04 -11.95
N LEU A 70 2.02 2.26 -11.60
CA LEU A 70 1.40 2.56 -10.32
C LEU A 70 -0.07 2.11 -10.29
N THR A 71 -0.49 1.47 -9.21
CA THR A 71 -1.87 1.06 -8.92
C THR A 71 -2.29 1.50 -7.52
N ASN A 72 -3.58 1.39 -7.21
CA ASN A 72 -4.10 1.58 -5.85
C ASN A 72 -3.47 0.61 -4.83
N GLY A 73 -2.90 -0.51 -5.29
CA GLY A 73 -2.28 -1.53 -4.44
C GLY A 73 -0.76 -1.44 -4.34
N GLY A 74 -0.09 -0.53 -5.06
CA GLY A 74 1.37 -0.45 -5.17
C GLY A 74 1.87 -0.39 -6.61
N VAL A 75 3.13 -0.76 -6.85
CA VAL A 75 3.75 -0.78 -8.18
C VAL A 75 3.74 -2.19 -8.74
N ILE A 76 3.13 -2.36 -9.90
CA ILE A 76 3.25 -3.58 -10.71
C ILE A 76 4.43 -3.43 -11.66
N TYR A 77 5.23 -4.49 -11.82
CA TYR A 77 6.33 -4.52 -12.78
C TYR A 77 6.61 -5.96 -13.24
N LEU A 78 7.24 -6.10 -14.41
CA LEU A 78 7.74 -7.37 -14.89
C LEU A 78 9.16 -7.58 -14.36
N ASP A 79 9.35 -8.58 -13.51
CA ASP A 79 10.66 -8.97 -13.01
C ASP A 79 11.41 -9.76 -14.07
N ARG A 80 12.57 -9.26 -14.50
CA ARG A 80 13.34 -9.86 -15.60
C ARG A 80 14.15 -11.09 -15.17
N GLN A 81 14.38 -11.28 -13.87
CA GLN A 81 15.11 -12.45 -13.38
C GLN A 81 14.18 -13.65 -13.23
N ALA A 82 13.04 -13.44 -12.59
CA ALA A 82 12.04 -14.48 -12.37
C ALA A 82 11.13 -14.67 -13.60
N SER A 83 11.13 -13.73 -14.55
CA SER A 83 10.14 -13.66 -15.64
C SER A 83 8.72 -13.74 -15.07
N GLN A 84 8.43 -12.95 -14.04
CA GLN A 84 7.13 -12.94 -13.35
C GLN A 84 6.68 -11.50 -13.10
N VAL A 85 5.37 -11.28 -13.11
CA VAL A 85 4.82 -9.98 -12.72
C VAL A 85 4.80 -9.90 -11.19
N LYS A 86 5.38 -8.83 -10.66
CA LYS A 86 5.49 -8.58 -9.21
C LYS A 86 4.64 -7.38 -8.83
N LEU A 87 4.23 -7.36 -7.56
CA LEU A 87 3.59 -6.23 -6.89
C LEU A 87 4.47 -5.80 -5.70
N ALA A 88 5.05 -4.60 -5.80
CA ALA A 88 5.78 -3.93 -4.73
C ALA A 88 4.88 -2.95 -4.00
N LYS A 89 4.85 -3.02 -2.68
CA LYS A 89 4.01 -2.21 -1.81
C LYS A 89 4.83 -1.23 -0.98
N ALA A 90 4.16 -0.15 -0.54
CA ALA A 90 4.78 0.86 0.31
C ALA A 90 5.20 0.35 1.69
N ASP A 91 4.63 -0.77 2.15
CA ASP A 91 5.09 -1.48 3.35
C ASP A 91 6.44 -2.21 3.17
N GLY A 92 7.02 -2.18 1.97
CA GLY A 92 8.28 -2.84 1.66
C GLY A 92 8.12 -4.26 1.14
N ILE A 93 6.91 -4.81 1.11
CA ILE A 93 6.65 -6.17 0.67
C ILE A 93 6.63 -6.22 -0.86
N VAL A 94 7.35 -7.19 -1.40
CA VAL A 94 7.30 -7.59 -2.81
C VAL A 94 6.75 -9.00 -2.89
N ARG A 95 5.75 -9.21 -3.75
CA ARG A 95 5.14 -10.52 -3.98
C ARG A 95 4.79 -10.72 -5.45
N ASP A 96 4.50 -11.95 -5.85
CA ASP A 96 3.94 -12.23 -7.17
C ASP A 96 2.57 -11.58 -7.31
N HIS A 97 2.28 -11.10 -8.52
CA HIS A 97 0.96 -10.58 -8.83
C HIS A 97 -0.06 -11.72 -8.79
N PRO A 98 -1.18 -11.59 -8.04
CA PRO A 98 -2.07 -12.73 -7.77
C PRO A 98 -2.74 -13.31 -9.02
N PHE A 99 -2.85 -12.54 -10.11
CA PHE A 99 -3.59 -12.94 -11.32
C PHE A 99 -2.75 -12.94 -12.60
N ILE A 100 -1.65 -12.20 -12.65
CA ILE A 100 -0.86 -12.05 -13.88
C ILE A 100 0.38 -12.90 -13.71
N HIS A 101 0.29 -14.12 -14.22
CA HIS A 101 1.37 -15.10 -14.15
C HIS A 101 1.94 -15.29 -15.54
N ALA A 102 3.24 -15.11 -15.70
CA ALA A 102 3.90 -15.48 -16.94
C ALA A 102 4.14 -16.99 -16.94
N THR A 103 3.74 -17.64 -18.03
CA THR A 103 4.02 -19.07 -18.26
C THR A 103 5.39 -19.23 -18.90
N SER A 104 5.97 -20.44 -18.86
CA SER A 104 7.30 -20.70 -19.44
C SER A 104 7.37 -20.51 -20.96
N ASP A 105 6.23 -20.51 -21.65
CA ASP A 105 6.08 -20.23 -23.08
C ASP A 105 5.69 -18.76 -23.38
N ALA A 106 5.58 -17.92 -22.35
CA ALA A 106 5.23 -16.51 -22.53
C ALA A 106 6.38 -15.77 -23.22
N ARG A 107 6.05 -15.13 -24.35
CA ARG A 107 6.96 -14.24 -25.09
C ARG A 107 6.89 -12.81 -24.60
N HIS A 108 5.70 -12.33 -24.29
CA HIS A 108 5.45 -10.96 -23.88
C HIS A 108 4.24 -10.86 -22.97
N VAL A 109 4.33 -10.00 -21.95
CA VAL A 109 3.24 -9.72 -21.01
C VAL A 109 3.05 -8.21 -20.96
N ASP A 110 1.85 -7.77 -21.33
CA ASP A 110 1.43 -6.36 -21.30
C ASP A 110 0.22 -6.19 -20.41
N TRP A 111 0.05 -4.99 -19.87
CA TRP A 111 -1.15 -4.60 -19.15
C TRP A 111 -1.46 -3.12 -19.31
N VAL A 112 -2.74 -2.78 -19.09
CA VAL A 112 -3.24 -1.42 -19.05
C VAL A 112 -4.19 -1.28 -17.86
N LEU A 113 -4.13 -0.12 -17.20
CA LEU A 113 -5.02 0.24 -16.10
C LEU A 113 -6.12 1.18 -16.59
N SER A 114 -7.31 1.07 -16.00
CA SER A 114 -8.32 2.12 -16.12
C SER A 114 -7.82 3.43 -15.51
N GLN A 115 -8.39 4.54 -15.95
CA GLN A 115 -8.00 5.89 -15.49
C GLN A 115 -8.14 6.07 -13.97
N ASP A 116 -9.09 5.38 -13.35
CA ASP A 116 -9.33 5.36 -11.89
C ASP A 116 -8.50 4.30 -11.14
N GLY A 117 -7.69 3.52 -11.85
CA GLY A 117 -6.84 2.46 -11.28
C GLY A 117 -7.58 1.25 -10.72
N ASN A 118 -8.90 1.15 -10.92
CA ASN A 118 -9.73 0.08 -10.35
C ASN A 118 -9.82 -1.17 -11.21
N GLN A 119 -9.43 -1.08 -12.49
CA GLN A 119 -9.47 -2.19 -13.43
C GLN A 119 -8.11 -2.35 -14.07
N ILE A 120 -7.72 -3.60 -14.30
CA ILE A 120 -6.54 -3.99 -15.05
C ILE A 120 -6.95 -5.01 -16.11
N VAL A 121 -6.46 -4.81 -17.32
CA VAL A 121 -6.52 -5.79 -18.40
C VAL A 121 -5.10 -6.14 -18.80
N TRP A 122 -4.83 -7.41 -19.05
CA TRP A 122 -3.52 -7.89 -19.46
C TRP A 122 -3.61 -8.86 -20.63
N THR A 123 -2.52 -8.96 -21.38
CA THR A 123 -2.35 -9.91 -22.47
C THR A 123 -1.05 -10.68 -22.30
N ILE A 124 -1.07 -11.96 -22.67
CA ILE A 124 0.11 -12.82 -22.71
C ILE A 124 0.22 -13.37 -24.12
N SER A 125 1.32 -13.06 -24.80
CA SER A 125 1.65 -13.69 -26.09
C SER A 125 2.61 -14.84 -25.86
N ARG A 126 2.58 -15.85 -26.75
CA ARG A 126 3.37 -17.07 -26.63
C ARG A 126 4.32 -17.26 -27.80
N ILE A 127 5.40 -17.98 -27.55
CA ILE A 127 6.25 -18.52 -28.61
C ILE A 127 5.51 -19.74 -29.17
N VAL A 128 5.20 -19.72 -30.47
CA VAL A 128 4.59 -20.84 -31.20
C VAL A 128 5.69 -21.67 -31.86
#